data_AF-A0A940KJG1-F1
#
_entry.id   AF-A0A940KJG1-F1
#
_cell.length_a   1.000
_cell.length_b   1.000
_cell.length_c   1.000
_cell.angle_alpha   90.00
_cell.angle_beta   90.00
_cell.angle_gamma   90.00
#
_symmetry.space_group_name_H-M   'P 1'
#
loop_
_entity.id
_entity.type
_entity.pdbx_description
1 polymer ?
#
loop_
_entity_poly.entity_id
_entity_poly.type
_entity_poly.pdbx_seq_one_letter_code
_entity_poly.pdbx_strand_id
1 'polypeptide(L)'
;LAAVDTIKWPDDGEMDIMEHVGYNQGMVHGTVHTKKYFHSIGTQKGDSVSIPDASEKFHVYALDWNADSIRISVDNKTYFTFHNEHEGNDAWPFDKKFYLLLNIAVGGSWGGLKGVDENAFPARMEIDYVRVYK
;
A
#
# COMPACT_ATOMS: atom_id res chain seq x y z
N LEU A 1 -31.81 3.56 -8.15
CA LEU A 1 -30.64 2.70 -7.87
C LEU A 1 -29.53 3.20 -8.78
N ALA A 2 -28.63 4.05 -8.25
CA ALA A 2 -27.51 4.54 -9.03
C ALA A 2 -26.60 3.35 -9.38
N ALA A 3 -26.15 3.28 -10.63
CA ALA A 3 -25.24 2.24 -11.08
C ALA A 3 -24.03 2.17 -10.15
N VAL A 4 -23.72 0.98 -9.65
CA VAL A 4 -22.43 0.75 -9.00
C VAL A 4 -21.42 0.78 -10.14
N ASP A 5 -20.63 1.86 -10.25
CA ASP A 5 -19.45 1.83 -11.11
C ASP A 5 -18.62 0.62 -10.68
N THR A 6 -18.44 -0.32 -11.60
CA THR A 6 -17.68 -1.54 -11.33
C THR A 6 -16.22 -1.16 -11.17
N ILE A 7 -15.66 -1.33 -9.97
CA ILE A 7 -14.23 -1.15 -9.69
C ILE A 7 -13.44 -2.05 -10.65
N LYS A 8 -12.55 -1.45 -11.43
CA LYS A 8 -11.69 -2.07 -12.41
C LYS A 8 -10.24 -1.77 -12.05
N TRP A 9 -9.59 -2.75 -11.43
CA TRP A 9 -8.15 -2.68 -11.17
C TRP A 9 -7.35 -3.02 -12.45
N PRO A 10 -6.22 -2.35 -12.75
CA PRO A 10 -5.59 -1.24 -12.00
C PRO A 10 -6.07 0.16 -12.43
N ASP A 11 -7.02 0.26 -13.37
CA ASP A 11 -7.56 1.52 -13.90
C ASP A 11 -8.10 2.46 -12.80
N ASP A 12 -8.61 1.87 -11.70
CA ASP A 12 -9.14 2.62 -10.58
C ASP A 12 -8.14 3.03 -9.51
N GLY A 13 -6.89 2.60 -9.63
CA GLY A 13 -5.83 2.97 -8.72
C GLY A 13 -5.78 2.16 -7.43
N GLU A 14 -4.60 2.14 -6.83
CA GLU A 14 -4.31 1.54 -5.52
C GLU A 14 -3.23 2.38 -4.84
N MET A 15 -3.34 2.57 -3.52
CA MET A 15 -2.38 3.30 -2.71
C MET A 15 -2.03 2.46 -1.49
N ASP A 16 -0.93 1.72 -1.61
CA ASP A 16 -0.45 0.79 -0.59
C ASP A 16 0.33 1.57 0.48
N ILE A 17 -0.36 1.91 1.56
CA ILE A 17 0.22 2.68 2.68
C ILE A 17 1.32 1.88 3.39
N MET A 18 1.14 0.57 3.50
CA MET A 18 2.07 -0.35 4.16
C MET A 18 1.87 -1.74 3.59
N GLU A 19 2.92 -2.28 2.98
CA GLU A 19 3.04 -3.72 2.68
C GLU A 19 4.29 -4.27 3.37
N HIS A 20 4.15 -5.43 4.01
CA HIS A 20 5.23 -6.12 4.70
C HIS A 20 5.09 -7.62 4.48
N VAL A 21 6.18 -8.32 4.16
CA VAL A 21 6.17 -9.76 3.89
C VAL A 21 6.99 -10.52 4.92
N GLY A 22 6.40 -11.58 5.47
CA GLY A 22 6.96 -12.28 6.63
C GLY A 22 8.34 -12.90 6.43
N TYR A 23 8.72 -13.25 5.20
CA TYR A 23 10.07 -13.77 4.90
C TYR A 23 11.14 -12.67 4.78
N ASN A 24 10.75 -11.39 4.73
CA ASN A 24 11.63 -10.22 4.64
C ASN A 24 11.34 -9.26 5.79
N GLN A 25 11.58 -9.73 7.02
CA GLN A 25 11.28 -9.01 8.24
C GLN A 25 11.91 -7.60 8.27
N GLY A 26 11.13 -6.64 8.77
CA GLY A 26 11.51 -5.24 8.87
C GLY A 26 11.63 -4.45 7.56
N MET A 27 11.36 -5.03 6.39
CA MET A 27 11.33 -4.27 5.12
C MET A 27 9.89 -3.91 4.75
N VAL A 28 9.52 -2.66 4.99
CA VAL A 28 8.18 -2.13 4.68
C VAL A 28 8.21 -1.44 3.32
N HIS A 29 7.16 -1.66 2.54
CA HIS A 29 6.96 -1.08 1.22
C HIS A 29 5.77 -0.11 1.23
N GLY A 30 5.88 0.94 0.44
CA GLY A 30 4.75 1.80 0.06
C GLY A 30 4.72 1.91 -1.45
N THR A 31 3.56 1.66 -2.04
CA THR A 31 3.41 1.48 -3.49
C THR A 31 2.17 2.22 -3.97
N VAL A 32 2.18 2.66 -5.22
CA VAL A 32 0.97 3.05 -5.93
C VAL A 32 0.84 2.22 -7.20
N HIS A 33 -0.39 1.76 -7.44
CA HIS A 33 -0.76 1.14 -8.71
C HIS A 33 -1.73 2.01 -9.49
N THR A 34 -1.51 2.09 -10.79
CA THR A 34 -2.38 2.74 -11.78
C THR A 34 -2.33 1.93 -13.07
N LYS A 35 -3.19 2.26 -14.04
CA LYS A 35 -3.12 1.63 -15.35
C LYS A 35 -1.76 1.79 -16.05
N LYS A 36 -1.09 2.92 -15.86
CA LYS A 36 0.27 3.18 -16.39
C LYS A 36 1.35 2.51 -15.54
N TYR A 37 1.12 2.39 -14.24
CA TYR A 37 2.11 1.98 -13.24
C TYR A 37 1.61 0.80 -12.40
N PHE A 38 1.81 -0.45 -12.81
CA PHE A 38 1.39 -1.59 -11.99
C PHE A 38 2.27 -2.84 -12.12
N HIS A 39 2.12 -3.77 -11.16
CA HIS A 39 3.08 -4.85 -10.94
C HIS A 39 3.17 -5.84 -12.11
N SER A 40 2.06 -6.13 -12.80
CA SER A 40 2.06 -7.13 -13.87
C SER A 40 2.88 -6.70 -15.10
N ILE A 41 3.17 -5.41 -15.25
CA ILE A 41 4.06 -4.87 -16.28
C ILE A 41 5.37 -4.32 -15.70
N GLY A 42 5.59 -4.45 -14.39
CA GLY A 42 6.82 -4.05 -13.71
C GLY A 42 7.05 -2.53 -13.66
N THR A 43 5.99 -1.72 -13.74
CA THR A 43 6.08 -0.25 -13.77
C THR A 43 5.48 0.44 -12.55
N GLN A 44 5.07 -0.32 -11.53
CA GLN A 44 4.56 0.23 -10.28
C GLN A 44 5.57 1.22 -9.68
N LYS A 45 5.06 2.25 -9.01
CA LYS A 45 5.89 3.26 -8.35
C LYS A 45 5.82 3.00 -6.85
N GLY A 46 6.97 2.86 -6.22
CA GLY A 46 7.04 2.63 -4.79
C GLY A 46 8.46 2.78 -4.30
N ASP A 47 8.60 2.80 -2.98
CA ASP A 47 9.88 2.70 -2.30
C ASP A 47 9.73 1.81 -1.06
N SER A 48 10.85 1.53 -0.40
CA SER A 48 10.88 0.71 0.81
C SER A 48 11.74 1.35 1.88
N VAL A 49 11.45 1.03 3.13
CA VAL A 49 12.18 1.51 4.29
C VAL A 49 12.42 0.36 5.26
N SER A 50 13.60 0.36 5.91
CA SER A 50 13.92 -0.59 6.96
C SER A 50 13.38 -0.10 8.30
N ILE A 51 12.48 -0.88 8.88
CA ILE A 51 11.87 -0.73 10.20
C ILE A 51 12.08 -2.05 10.95
N PRO A 52 13.25 -2.25 11.59
CA PRO A 52 13.64 -3.56 12.13
C PRO A 52 12.63 -4.18 13.10
N ASP A 53 11.87 -3.36 13.82
CA ASP A 53 10.87 -3.75 14.81
C ASP A 53 9.42 -3.66 14.31
N ALA A 54 9.19 -3.66 12.99
CA ALA A 54 7.86 -3.53 12.38
C ALA A 54 6.81 -4.55 12.85
N SER A 55 7.27 -5.73 13.30
CA SER A 55 6.41 -6.81 13.85
C SER A 55 6.46 -6.92 15.37
N GLU A 56 7.15 -6.00 16.05
CA GLU A 56 7.43 -6.04 17.50
C GLU A 56 6.84 -4.83 18.23
N LYS A 57 6.67 -3.69 17.53
CA LYS A 57 6.11 -2.46 18.07
C LYS A 57 5.05 -1.86 17.16
N PHE A 58 4.21 -1.02 17.74
CA PHE A 58 3.32 -0.16 16.97
C PHE A 58 4.12 0.93 16.27
N HIS A 59 3.86 1.09 14.98
CA HIS A 59 4.35 2.17 14.15
C HIS A 59 3.18 2.90 13.51
N VAL A 60 3.34 4.20 13.27
CA VAL A 60 2.31 5.00 12.60
C VAL A 60 2.61 5.05 11.10
N TYR A 61 1.90 4.23 10.34
CA TYR A 61 1.88 4.32 8.88
C TYR A 61 0.85 5.35 8.43
N ALA A 62 1.27 6.28 7.56
CA ALA A 62 0.42 7.38 7.14
C ALA A 62 0.58 7.68 5.65
N LEU A 63 -0.57 8.02 5.03
CA LEU A 63 -0.68 8.52 3.67
C LEU A 63 -1.20 9.96 3.73
N ASP A 64 -0.41 10.89 3.23
CA ASP A 64 -0.81 12.27 2.96
C ASP A 64 -1.06 12.41 1.46
N TRP A 65 -2.30 12.71 1.10
CA TRP A 65 -2.78 12.72 -0.27
C TRP A 65 -3.53 14.01 -0.56
N ASN A 66 -3.11 14.68 -1.62
CA ASN A 66 -3.73 15.88 -2.18
C ASN A 66 -3.72 15.79 -3.71
N ALA A 67 -4.18 16.85 -4.39
CA ALA A 67 -4.29 16.88 -5.86
C ALA A 67 -2.94 16.73 -6.59
N ASP A 68 -1.84 17.07 -5.93
CA ASP A 68 -0.51 17.17 -6.53
C ASP A 68 0.40 15.99 -6.16
N SER A 69 0.11 15.30 -5.05
CA SER A 69 1.00 14.24 -4.53
C SER A 69 0.33 13.26 -3.58
N ILE A 70 0.92 12.06 -3.53
CA ILE A 70 0.73 11.04 -2.50
C ILE A 70 2.08 10.86 -1.79
N ARG A 71 2.10 11.01 -0.47
CA ARG A 71 3.27 10.81 0.38
C ARG A 71 3.00 9.72 1.38
N ILE A 72 3.89 8.74 1.43
CA ILE A 72 3.80 7.61 2.35
C ILE A 72 4.92 7.73 3.37
N SER A 73 4.56 7.55 4.64
CA SER A 73 5.45 7.73 5.77
C SER A 73 5.23 6.69 6.86
N VAL A 74 6.28 6.45 7.62
CA VAL A 74 6.25 5.69 8.87
C VAL A 74 6.88 6.55 9.96
N ASP A 75 6.21 6.66 11.11
CA ASP A 75 6.65 7.46 12.27
C ASP A 75 7.05 8.91 11.89
N ASN A 76 6.21 9.56 11.08
CA ASN A 76 6.40 10.91 10.55
C ASN A 76 7.62 11.10 9.63
N LYS A 77 8.23 10.01 9.15
CA LYS A 77 9.31 10.05 8.17
C LYS A 77 8.78 9.57 6.82
N THR A 78 8.65 10.50 5.88
CA THR A 78 8.32 10.16 4.49
C THR A 78 9.46 9.38 3.86
N TYR A 79 9.14 8.22 3.28
CA TYR A 79 10.09 7.40 2.53
C TYR A 79 9.69 7.25 1.06
N PHE A 80 8.43 7.55 0.71
CA PHE A 80 7.97 7.51 -0.66
C PHE A 80 7.10 8.74 -0.98
N THR A 81 7.29 9.31 -2.18
CA THR A 81 6.47 10.39 -2.71
C THR A 81 6.19 10.14 -4.18
N PHE A 82 4.91 10.12 -4.54
CA PHE A 82 4.45 10.04 -5.93
C PHE A 82 3.78 11.37 -6.30
N HIS A 83 4.30 12.03 -7.32
CA HIS A 83 3.78 13.29 -7.81
C HIS A 83 2.80 13.06 -8.96
N ASN A 84 1.77 13.89 -9.03
CA ASN A 84 0.88 13.94 -10.18
C ASN A 84 1.66 14.44 -11.41
N GLU A 85 1.87 13.55 -12.37
CA GLU A 85 2.55 13.89 -13.64
C GLU A 85 1.67 14.76 -14.55
N HIS A 86 0.40 14.96 -14.19
CA HIS A 86 -0.62 15.65 -14.98
C HIS A 86 -0.84 15.04 -16.37
N GLU A 87 -0.63 13.73 -16.50
CA GLU A 87 -0.79 12.96 -17.75
C GLU A 87 -2.14 12.23 -17.85
N GLY A 88 -3.11 12.62 -17.02
CA GLY A 88 -4.48 12.07 -17.03
C GLY A 88 -4.65 10.80 -16.20
N ASN A 89 -5.86 10.23 -16.25
CA ASN A 89 -6.34 9.20 -15.32
C ASN A 89 -5.53 7.89 -15.36
N ASP A 90 -4.91 7.55 -16.50
CA ASP A 90 -4.08 6.35 -16.59
C ASP A 90 -2.84 6.44 -15.68
N ALA A 91 -2.32 7.64 -15.44
CA ALA A 91 -1.20 7.92 -14.54
C ALA A 91 -1.62 8.42 -13.15
N TRP A 92 -2.81 9.05 -13.05
CA TRP A 92 -3.34 9.62 -11.82
C TRP A 92 -4.86 9.38 -11.68
N PRO A 93 -5.28 8.19 -11.24
CA PRO A 93 -6.69 7.91 -10.91
C PRO A 93 -7.07 8.34 -9.48
N PHE A 94 -6.27 9.21 -8.85
CA PHE A 94 -6.37 9.56 -7.42
C PHE A 94 -7.14 10.87 -7.19
N ASP A 95 -8.17 11.13 -7.99
CA ASP A 95 -9.08 12.27 -7.89
C ASP A 95 -10.54 11.84 -7.59
N LYS A 96 -10.71 10.58 -7.17
CA LYS A 96 -11.99 9.97 -6.78
C LYS A 96 -11.96 9.44 -5.34
N LYS A 97 -13.09 8.89 -4.88
CA LYS A 97 -13.20 8.32 -3.53
C LYS A 97 -12.51 6.96 -3.46
N PHE A 98 -11.72 6.75 -2.42
CA PHE A 98 -11.11 5.47 -2.07
C PHE A 98 -11.69 4.94 -0.76
N TYR A 99 -11.60 3.63 -0.56
CA TYR A 99 -11.88 2.97 0.71
C TYR A 99 -10.58 2.37 1.26
N LEU A 100 -10.51 2.21 2.58
CA LEU A 100 -9.37 1.58 3.25
C LEU A 100 -9.56 0.06 3.28
N LEU A 101 -8.49 -0.68 3.02
CA LEU A 101 -8.41 -2.13 3.15
C LEU A 101 -7.28 -2.48 4.11
N LEU A 102 -7.55 -3.37 5.06
CA LEU A 102 -6.59 -3.89 6.03
C LEU A 102 -6.73 -5.41 6.05
N ASN A 103 -5.66 -6.14 5.76
CA ASN A 103 -5.68 -7.60 5.70
C ASN A 103 -4.32 -8.20 6.08
N ILE A 104 -4.34 -9.52 6.34
CA ILE A 104 -3.14 -10.36 6.34
C ILE A 104 -3.35 -11.41 5.26
N ALA A 105 -2.53 -11.38 4.21
CA ALA A 105 -2.52 -12.43 3.20
C ALA A 105 -1.64 -13.61 3.66
N VAL A 106 -2.00 -14.83 3.26
CA VAL A 106 -1.19 -16.03 3.49
C VAL A 106 -0.78 -16.61 2.14
N GLY A 107 0.52 -16.63 1.85
CA GLY A 107 1.05 -17.12 0.58
C GLY A 107 0.94 -16.08 -0.55
N GLY A 108 0.45 -16.51 -1.71
CA GLY A 108 0.42 -15.68 -2.93
C GLY A 108 1.77 -15.61 -3.64
N SER A 109 1.80 -14.96 -4.80
CA SER A 109 3.01 -14.84 -5.64
C SER A 109 4.13 -14.08 -4.96
N TRP A 110 3.79 -13.10 -4.12
CA TRP A 110 4.76 -12.31 -3.38
C TRP A 110 4.96 -12.81 -1.94
N GLY A 111 3.93 -12.77 -1.09
CA GLY A 111 4.04 -13.18 0.32
C GLY A 111 4.51 -14.63 0.51
N GLY A 112 4.22 -15.52 -0.45
CA GLY A 112 4.61 -16.93 -0.45
C GLY A 112 5.84 -17.23 -1.32
N LEU A 113 6.61 -16.23 -1.75
CA LEU A 113 7.79 -16.44 -2.61
C LEU A 113 8.82 -17.42 -2.00
N LYS A 114 8.87 -17.51 -0.66
CA LYS A 114 9.72 -18.44 0.10
C LYS A 114 8.94 -19.59 0.75
N GLY A 115 7.70 -19.84 0.30
CA GLY A 115 6.76 -20.75 0.95
C GLY A 115 6.01 -20.11 2.12
N VAL A 116 5.15 -20.90 2.76
CA VAL A 116 4.42 -20.52 3.97
C VAL A 116 4.97 -21.33 5.14
N ASP A 117 5.49 -20.67 6.17
CA ASP A 117 5.96 -21.34 7.40
C ASP A 117 4.77 -21.63 8.31
N GLU A 118 4.45 -22.90 8.50
CA GLU A 118 3.36 -23.35 9.36
C GLU A 118 3.58 -22.98 10.84
N ASN A 119 4.84 -22.78 11.26
CA ASN A 119 5.17 -22.38 12.63
C ASN A 119 4.94 -20.89 12.89
N ALA A 120 4.71 -20.08 11.85
CA ALA A 120 4.38 -18.66 11.99
C ALA A 120 2.93 -18.43 12.47
N PHE A 121 2.11 -19.49 12.55
CA PHE A 121 0.71 -19.39 12.94
C PHE A 121 0.49 -19.64 14.44
N PRO A 122 -0.46 -18.92 15.06
CA PRO A 122 -1.30 -17.88 14.47
C PRO A 122 -0.56 -16.53 14.32
N ALA A 123 -0.65 -15.91 13.13
CA ALA A 123 -0.19 -14.55 12.89
C ALA A 123 -1.29 -13.53 13.23
N ARG A 124 -0.90 -12.31 13.63
CA ARG A 124 -1.83 -11.23 14.01
C ARG A 124 -1.36 -9.89 13.44
N MET A 125 -2.32 -9.04 13.09
CA MET A 125 -2.12 -7.63 12.76
C MET A 125 -2.94 -6.83 13.78
N GLU A 126 -2.23 -6.20 14.70
CA GLU A 126 -2.85 -5.41 15.76
C GLU A 126 -2.92 -3.95 15.30
N ILE A 127 -4.12 -3.38 15.32
CA ILE A 127 -4.39 -2.00 14.89
C ILE A 127 -4.98 -1.26 16.09
N ASP A 128 -4.20 -0.34 16.65
CA ASP A 128 -4.66 0.52 17.76
C ASP A 128 -5.70 1.53 17.26
N TYR A 129 -5.44 2.19 16.13
CA TYR A 129 -6.39 3.13 15.53
C TYR A 129 -6.26 3.28 14.02
N VAL A 130 -7.33 3.81 13.42
CA VAL A 130 -7.34 4.44 12.10
C VAL A 130 -7.87 5.85 12.28
N ARG A 131 -7.19 6.86 11.72
CA ARG A 131 -7.63 8.27 11.75
C ARG A 131 -7.55 8.86 10.35
N VAL A 132 -8.58 9.62 9.98
CA VAL A 132 -8.68 10.31 8.68
C VAL A 132 -8.88 11.80 8.96
N TYR A 133 -8.08 12.64 8.32
CA TYR A 133 -8.10 14.10 8.46
C TYR A 133 -8.38 14.75 7.10
N LYS A 134 -8.83 16.01 7.10
CA LYS A 134 -9.08 16.83 5.92
C LYS A 134 -8.72 18.27 6.19
#